data_AF-A0A6A2ZBR5-F1
#
_entry.id   AF-A0A6A2ZBR5-F1
#
_cell.length_a   1.000
_cell.length_b   1.000
_cell.length_c   1.000
_cell.angle_alpha   90.00
_cell.angle_beta   90.00
_cell.angle_gamma   90.00
#
_symmetry.space_group_name_H-M   'P 1'
#
loop_
_entity.id
_entity.type
_entity.pdbx_description
1 polymer ?
#
loop_
_entity_poly.entity_id
_entity_poly.type
_entity_poly.pdbx_seq_one_letter_code
_entity_poly.pdbx_strand_id
1 'polypeptide(L)'
;MQTILSLGNALNQGTARGSAVGFRLDSLLKLTDTRARNKKMTLMHYLCKVLSQKLPELIDFPKDLATLESATKVQLKCLADEMQAISKGLEKVIQELAASEKDGPVSATFLPVRDTTILAFQVSKPALPPSLN
;
A
#
# COMPACT_ATOMS: atom_id res chain seq x y z
N MET A 1 -16.63 6.95 -6.99
CA MET A 1 -16.05 7.04 -8.35
C MET A 1 -17.09 7.28 -9.46
N GLN A 2 -18.24 6.61 -9.45
CA GLN A 2 -19.26 6.78 -10.50
C GLN A 2 -19.68 8.23 -10.76
N THR A 3 -19.88 9.03 -9.69
CA THR A 3 -20.24 10.45 -9.80
C THR A 3 -19.21 11.26 -10.60
N ILE A 4 -17.92 10.95 -10.45
CA ILE A 4 -16.82 11.61 -11.17
C ILE A 4 -16.86 11.20 -12.64
N LEU A 5 -17.10 9.92 -12.94
CA LEU A 5 -17.21 9.42 -14.31
C LEU A 5 -18.39 10.07 -15.05
N SER A 6 -19.58 10.10 -14.43
CA SER A 6 -20.77 10.75 -15.00
C SER A 6 -20.55 12.24 -15.24
N LEU A 7 -19.89 12.93 -14.31
CA LEU A 7 -19.55 14.35 -14.45
C LEU A 7 -18.54 14.57 -15.58
N GLY A 8 -17.51 13.72 -15.67
CA GLY A 8 -16.51 13.76 -16.73
C GLY A 8 -17.14 13.53 -18.11
N ASN A 9 -18.02 12.54 -18.26
CA ASN A 9 -18.72 12.26 -19.52
C ASN A 9 -19.64 13.42 -19.93
N ALA A 10 -20.38 14.01 -18.99
CA ALA A 10 -21.22 15.17 -19.26
C ALA A 10 -20.42 16.39 -19.73
N LEU A 11 -19.28 16.67 -19.09
CA LEU A 11 -18.42 17.79 -19.48
C LEU A 11 -17.69 17.58 -20.81
N ASN A 12 -17.38 16.34 -21.15
CA ASN A 12 -16.66 15.98 -22.38
C ASN A 12 -17.60 15.52 -23.51
N GLN A 13 -18.91 15.74 -23.37
CA GLN A 13 -19.89 15.34 -24.37
C GLN A 13 -19.52 15.91 -25.75
N GLY A 14 -19.62 15.08 -26.79
CA GLY A 14 -19.24 15.46 -28.15
C GLY A 14 -17.73 15.41 -28.45
N THR A 15 -16.90 15.03 -27.48
CA THR A 15 -15.47 14.74 -27.71
C THR A 15 -15.20 13.23 -27.64
N ALA A 16 -14.01 12.81 -28.05
CA ALA A 16 -13.55 11.41 -27.89
C ALA A 16 -13.53 10.93 -26.41
N ARG A 17 -13.66 11.84 -25.43
CA ARG A 17 -13.66 11.54 -23.99
C ARG A 17 -15.07 11.55 -23.36
N GLY A 18 -16.13 11.80 -24.13
CA GLY A 18 -17.50 11.99 -23.61
C GLY A 18 -18.28 10.72 -23.29
N SER A 19 -17.78 9.55 -23.68
CA SER A 19 -18.41 8.24 -23.48
C SER A 19 -17.46 7.25 -22.79
N ALA A 20 -16.68 7.74 -21.83
CA ALA A 20 -15.74 6.90 -21.11
C ALA A 20 -16.48 5.90 -20.21
N VAL A 21 -15.95 4.69 -20.12
CA VAL A 21 -16.39 3.64 -19.17
C VAL A 21 -15.61 3.69 -17.85
N GLY A 22 -14.50 4.44 -17.82
CA GLY A 22 -13.62 4.59 -16.67
C GLY A 22 -12.57 5.67 -16.92
N PHE A 23 -11.77 5.95 -15.90
CA PHE A 23 -10.68 6.91 -15.97
C PHE A 23 -9.51 6.44 -15.11
N ARG A 24 -8.31 6.90 -15.44
CA ARG A 24 -7.11 6.64 -14.63
C ARG A 24 -7.13 7.50 -13.36
N LEU A 25 -6.67 6.96 -12.23
CA LEU A 25 -6.69 7.65 -10.93
C LEU A 25 -5.88 8.96 -10.92
N ASP A 26 -4.79 9.04 -11.69
CA ASP A 26 -4.00 10.27 -11.87
C ASP A 26 -4.84 11.44 -12.40
N SER A 27 -5.94 11.14 -13.11
CA SER A 27 -6.84 12.16 -13.66
C SER A 27 -7.66 12.87 -12.58
N LEU A 28 -7.72 12.35 -11.35
CA LEU A 28 -8.36 13.03 -10.22
C LEU A 28 -7.70 14.38 -9.90
N LEU A 29 -6.40 14.53 -10.16
CA LEU A 29 -5.69 15.79 -9.98
C LEU A 29 -6.25 16.91 -10.88
N LYS A 30 -6.84 16.56 -12.03
CA LYS A 30 -7.41 17.56 -12.97
C LYS A 30 -8.72 18.18 -12.46
N LEU A 31 -9.33 17.60 -11.43
CA LEU A 31 -10.55 18.13 -10.84
C LEU A 31 -10.30 19.47 -10.11
N THR A 32 -9.07 19.70 -9.62
CA THR A 32 -8.68 21.00 -9.04
C THR A 32 -8.29 22.03 -10.12
N ASP A 33 -7.87 21.58 -11.30
CA ASP A 33 -7.45 22.45 -12.41
C ASP A 33 -8.63 22.94 -13.25
N THR A 34 -9.67 22.11 -13.38
CA THR A 34 -10.87 22.44 -14.16
C THR A 34 -11.72 23.45 -13.42
N ARG A 35 -11.94 24.63 -14.02
CA ARG A 35 -12.66 25.75 -13.39
C ARG A 35 -13.93 26.12 -14.14
N ALA A 36 -14.92 26.59 -13.38
CA ALA A 36 -16.09 27.25 -13.93
C ALA A 36 -15.69 28.52 -14.68
N ARG A 37 -16.56 29.01 -15.57
CA ARG A 37 -16.32 30.23 -16.39
C ARG A 37 -15.95 31.45 -15.53
N ASN A 38 -16.52 31.57 -14.34
CA ASN A 38 -16.26 32.66 -13.40
C ASN A 38 -14.93 32.50 -12.63
N LYS A 39 -14.18 31.41 -12.83
CA LYS A 39 -12.92 31.04 -12.18
C LYS A 39 -12.94 30.90 -10.64
N LYS A 40 -14.08 31.19 -9.99
CA LYS A 40 -14.25 31.13 -8.53
C LYS A 40 -14.43 29.71 -7.99
N MET A 41 -14.89 28.78 -8.82
CA MET A 41 -15.19 27.40 -8.42
C MET A 41 -14.44 26.42 -9.31
N THR A 42 -13.79 25.42 -8.71
CA THR A 42 -13.21 24.28 -9.43
C THR A 42 -14.23 23.14 -9.52
N LEU A 43 -13.93 22.14 -10.35
CA LEU A 43 -14.77 20.95 -10.46
C LEU A 43 -14.78 20.14 -9.16
N MET A 44 -13.68 20.13 -8.39
CA MET A 44 -13.68 19.56 -7.03
C MET A 44 -14.66 20.26 -6.09
N HIS A 45 -14.69 21.59 -6.06
CA HIS A 45 -15.64 22.32 -5.21
C HIS A 45 -17.08 21.97 -5.56
N TYR A 46 -17.39 21.89 -6.87
CA TYR A 46 -18.71 21.47 -7.33
C TYR A 46 -19.03 20.03 -6.92
N LEU A 47 -18.08 19.11 -7.09
CA LEU A 47 -18.24 17.71 -6.69
C LEU A 47 -18.53 17.57 -5.20
N CYS A 48 -17.77 18.24 -4.33
CA CYS A 48 -18.00 18.24 -2.89
C CYS A 48 -19.41 18.74 -2.54
N LYS A 49 -19.86 19.83 -3.19
CA LYS A 49 -21.22 20.36 -3.00
C LYS A 49 -22.31 19.36 -3.43
N VAL A 50 -22.13 18.69 -4.57
CA VAL A 50 -23.09 17.69 -5.06
C VAL A 50 -23.14 16.47 -4.12
N LEU A 51 -21.97 15.99 -3.68
CA LEU A 51 -21.88 14.87 -2.75
C LEU A 51 -22.53 15.21 -1.41
N SER A 52 -22.28 16.39 -0.84
CA SER A 52 -22.89 16.78 0.45
C SER A 52 -24.42 16.86 0.39
N GLN A 53 -24.98 17.16 -0.79
CA GLN A 53 -26.42 17.29 -0.98
C GLN A 53 -27.11 15.97 -1.34
N LYS A 54 -26.44 15.09 -2.09
CA LYS A 54 -27.06 13.91 -2.69
C LYS A 54 -26.59 12.59 -2.10
N LEU A 55 -25.36 12.54 -1.58
CA LEU A 55 -24.67 11.34 -1.10
C LEU A 55 -23.83 11.69 0.14
N PRO A 56 -24.46 12.17 1.24
CA PRO A 56 -23.75 12.65 2.43
C PRO A 56 -22.86 11.58 3.08
N GLU A 57 -23.20 10.29 2.91
CA GLU A 57 -22.40 9.15 3.37
C GLU A 57 -21.00 9.12 2.75
N LEU A 58 -20.82 9.70 1.55
CA LEU A 58 -19.52 9.73 0.87
C LEU A 58 -18.62 10.87 1.32
N ILE A 59 -19.11 11.79 2.16
CA ILE A 59 -18.29 12.90 2.69
C ILE A 59 -17.19 12.38 3.61
N ASP A 60 -17.47 11.29 4.31
CA ASP A 60 -16.54 10.66 5.24
C ASP A 60 -15.60 9.64 4.58
N PHE A 61 -15.68 9.44 3.26
CA PHE A 61 -14.81 8.53 2.51
C PHE A 61 -13.30 8.70 2.81
N PRO A 62 -12.74 9.91 3.03
CA PRO A 62 -11.33 10.04 3.39
C PRO A 62 -10.94 9.28 4.68
N LYS A 63 -11.89 9.03 5.60
CA LYS A 63 -11.66 8.25 6.82
C LYS A 63 -11.39 6.77 6.51
N ASP A 64 -11.98 6.23 5.44
CA ASP A 64 -11.71 4.86 4.98
C ASP A 64 -10.28 4.70 4.44
N LEU A 65 -9.60 5.83 4.17
CA LEU A 65 -8.24 5.90 3.64
C LEU A 65 -7.22 6.37 4.68
N ALA A 66 -7.50 6.22 5.98
CA ALA A 66 -6.65 6.73 7.06
C ALA A 66 -5.18 6.27 6.98
N THR A 67 -4.92 5.07 6.45
CA THR A 67 -3.56 4.52 6.31
C THR A 67 -2.86 4.91 5.01
N LEU A 68 -3.56 5.54 4.06
CA LEU A 68 -3.05 5.81 2.72
C LEU A 68 -1.79 6.67 2.75
N GLU A 69 -1.76 7.74 3.55
CA GLU A 69 -0.60 8.64 3.65
C GLU A 69 0.64 7.93 4.23
N SER A 70 0.45 6.99 5.14
CA SER A 70 1.55 6.19 5.66
C SER A 70 2.01 5.18 4.62
N ALA A 71 1.08 4.55 3.91
CA ALA A 71 1.37 3.60 2.84
C ALA A 71 2.14 4.24 1.68
N THR A 72 1.88 5.50 1.32
CA THR A 72 2.62 6.18 0.24
C THR A 72 4.10 6.42 0.56
N LYS A 73 4.48 6.40 1.84
CA LYS A 73 5.86 6.58 2.30
C LYS A 73 6.66 5.28 2.30
N VAL A 74 6.01 4.13 2.10
CA VAL A 74 6.69 2.82 2.10
C VAL A 74 7.54 2.68 0.84
N GLN A 75 8.83 2.46 1.04
CA GLN A 75 9.77 2.17 -0.04
C GLN A 75 9.92 0.64 -0.17
N LEU A 76 9.23 0.05 -1.14
CA LEU A 76 9.21 -1.41 -1.33
C LEU A 76 10.61 -2.02 -1.51
N LYS A 77 11.52 -1.28 -2.15
CA LYS A 77 12.91 -1.71 -2.32
C LYS A 77 13.64 -1.80 -0.98
N CYS A 78 13.58 -0.75 -0.16
CA CYS A 78 14.19 -0.76 1.17
C CYS A 78 13.63 -1.88 2.04
N LEU A 79 12.30 -2.06 2.01
CA LEU A 79 11.65 -3.14 2.73
C LEU A 79 12.15 -4.52 2.28
N ALA A 80 12.27 -4.76 0.97
CA ALA A 80 12.78 -6.01 0.44
C ALA A 80 14.25 -6.25 0.82
N ASP A 81 15.08 -5.21 0.77
CA ASP A 81 16.49 -5.26 1.15
C ASP A 81 16.64 -5.58 2.65
N GLU A 82 15.85 -4.97 3.52
CA GLU A 82 15.80 -5.25 4.96
C GLU A 82 15.36 -6.69 5.23
N MET A 83 14.30 -7.17 4.58
CA MET A 83 13.85 -8.56 4.70
C MET A 83 14.93 -9.55 4.27
N GLN A 84 15.66 -9.27 3.19
CA GLN A 84 16.76 -10.10 2.74
C GLN A 84 17.93 -10.09 3.74
N ALA A 85 18.27 -8.91 4.29
CA ALA A 85 19.33 -8.77 5.27
C ALA A 85 19.01 -9.56 6.55
N ILE A 86 17.78 -9.46 7.05
CA ILE A 86 17.30 -10.24 8.20
C ILE A 86 17.36 -11.74 7.90
N SER A 87 16.90 -12.17 6.72
CA SER A 87 16.91 -13.59 6.34
C SER A 87 18.32 -14.17 6.28
N LYS A 88 19.26 -13.45 5.64
CA LYS A 88 20.68 -13.83 5.59
C LYS A 88 21.34 -13.82 6.97
N GLY A 89 21.03 -12.82 7.80
CA GLY A 89 21.52 -12.74 9.17
C GLY A 89 21.09 -13.96 9.98
N LEU A 90 19.82 -14.36 9.84
CA LEU A 90 19.30 -15.56 10.49
C LEU A 90 19.94 -16.85 9.97
N GLU A 91 20.13 -16.99 8.66
CA GLU A 91 20.84 -18.14 8.09
C GLU A 91 22.23 -18.31 8.68
N LYS A 92 22.97 -17.20 8.88
CA LYS A 92 24.28 -17.22 9.54
C LYS A 92 24.19 -17.66 11.00
N VAL A 93 23.21 -17.18 11.76
CA VAL A 93 22.99 -17.60 13.15
C VAL A 93 22.71 -19.10 13.23
N ILE A 94 21.88 -19.63 12.33
CA ILE A 94 21.60 -21.08 12.26
C ILE A 94 22.87 -21.88 11.95
N GLN A 95 23.68 -21.41 11.00
CA GLN A 95 24.95 -22.07 10.65
C GLN A 95 25.94 -22.08 11.81
N GLU A 96 26.14 -20.95 12.48
CA GLU A 96 27.05 -20.83 13.62
C GLU A 96 26.60 -21.72 14.79
N LEU A 97 25.29 -21.77 15.03
CA LEU A 97 24.71 -22.63 16.06
C LEU A 97 24.94 -24.12 15.78
N ALA A 98 24.79 -24.54 14.51
CA ALA A 98 25.10 -25.92 14.10
C ALA A 98 26.60 -26.24 14.20
N ALA A 99 27.48 -25.25 13.95
CA ALA A 99 28.92 -25.42 14.11
C ALA A 99 29.32 -25.57 15.58
N SER A 100 28.67 -24.82 16.47
CA SER A 100 29.02 -24.75 17.90
C SER A 100 28.78 -26.05 18.68
N GLU A 101 28.01 -27.00 18.14
CA GLU A 101 27.87 -28.35 18.71
C GLU A 101 29.23 -29.08 18.87
N LYS A 102 30.26 -28.64 18.15
CA LYS A 102 31.61 -29.22 18.17
C LYS A 102 32.59 -28.52 19.13
N ASP A 103 32.19 -27.45 19.81
CA ASP A 103 33.09 -26.59 20.60
C ASP A 103 33.32 -27.07 22.06
N GLY A 104 32.78 -28.24 22.43
CA GLY A 104 32.97 -28.80 23.78
C GLY A 104 32.24 -28.02 24.88
N PRO A 105 32.71 -28.00 26.14
CA PRO A 105 31.97 -27.47 27.30
C PRO A 105 31.59 -25.99 27.19
N VAL A 106 32.28 -25.22 26.36
CA VAL A 106 32.05 -23.78 26.13
C VAL A 106 30.73 -23.51 25.39
N SER A 107 30.23 -24.45 24.58
CA SER A 107 28.96 -24.28 23.84
C SER A 107 27.71 -24.42 24.72
N ALA A 108 27.85 -24.86 25.97
CA ALA A 108 26.74 -25.02 26.92
C ALA A 108 25.95 -23.71 27.18
N THR A 109 26.59 -22.56 26.98
CA THR A 109 25.96 -21.24 27.11
C THR A 109 25.12 -20.85 25.88
N PHE A 110 25.39 -21.44 24.72
CA PHE A 110 24.75 -21.12 23.43
C PHE A 110 23.51 -21.99 23.15
N LEU A 111 23.46 -23.19 23.72
CA LEU A 111 22.37 -24.16 23.55
C LEU A 111 20.97 -23.70 24.06
N PRO A 112 20.82 -22.93 25.16
CA PRO A 112 19.50 -22.48 25.61
C PRO A 112 18.82 -21.48 24.65
N VAL A 113 19.61 -20.74 23.85
CA VAL A 113 19.13 -19.75 22.88
C VAL A 113 18.59 -20.42 21.60
N ARG A 114 19.01 -21.68 21.35
CA ARG A 114 18.62 -22.51 20.20
C ARG A 114 17.12 -22.69 20.09
N ASP A 115 16.47 -23.02 21.20
CA ASP A 115 15.08 -23.46 21.17
C ASP A 115 14.11 -22.28 21.10
N THR A 116 14.48 -21.09 21.57
CA THR A 116 13.57 -19.92 21.54
C THR A 116 13.64 -19.14 20.23
N THR A 117 14.84 -19.03 19.64
CA THR A 117 15.06 -18.19 18.45
C THR A 117 14.61 -18.87 17.15
N ILE A 118 14.83 -20.18 17.04
CA ILE A 118 14.53 -20.95 15.82
C ILE A 118 13.02 -21.27 15.70
N LEU A 119 12.37 -21.65 16.82
CA LEU A 119 10.92 -21.90 16.85
C LEU A 119 10.11 -20.64 16.51
N ALA A 120 10.52 -19.47 17.00
CA ALA A 120 9.84 -18.20 16.71
C ALA A 120 9.83 -17.87 15.20
N PHE A 121 10.85 -18.28 14.45
CA PHE A 121 10.96 -17.94 13.02
C PHE A 121 10.38 -19.00 12.09
N GLN A 122 10.42 -20.28 12.46
CA GLN A 122 9.79 -21.36 11.67
C GLN A 122 8.26 -21.25 11.63
N VAL A 123 7.64 -20.65 12.64
CA VAL A 123 6.18 -20.39 12.68
C VAL A 123 5.78 -19.22 11.77
N SER A 124 6.72 -18.32 11.41
CA SER A 124 6.44 -17.10 10.65
C SER A 124 6.77 -17.16 9.16
N LYS A 125 7.17 -18.31 8.59
CA LYS A 125 7.42 -18.44 7.16
C LYS A 125 6.09 -18.22 6.40
N PRO A 126 5.87 -17.07 5.73
CA PRO A 126 4.66 -16.90 4.95
C PRO A 126 4.76 -17.85 3.75
N ALA A 127 3.70 -18.58 3.45
CA ALA A 127 3.60 -19.25 2.16
C ALA A 127 3.78 -18.19 1.08
N LEU A 128 4.82 -18.32 0.25
CA LEU A 128 5.02 -17.46 -0.90
C LEU A 128 3.74 -17.59 -1.76
N PRO A 129 3.00 -16.50 -2.06
CA PRO A 129 1.88 -16.63 -2.97
C PRO A 129 2.41 -17.15 -4.30
N PRO A 130 1.73 -18.14 -4.94
CA PRO A 130 2.17 -18.63 -6.23
C PRO A 130 2.26 -17.46 -7.19
N SER A 131 3.39 -17.35 -7.88
CA SER A 131 3.63 -16.36 -8.92
C SER A 131 2.43 -16.31 -9.86
N LEU A 132 1.77 -15.16 -9.92
CA LEU A 132 0.76 -14.86 -10.93
C LEU A 132 1.45 -14.92 -12.30
N ASN A 133 1.20 -16.01 -13.03
CA ASN A 133 1.43 -16.11 -14.48
C ASN A 133 0.43 -15.21 -15.22
#